data_AF-A0A924KSK5-F1
#
_entry.id   AF-A0A924KSK5-F1
#
_cell.length_a   1.000
_cell.length_b   1.000
_cell.length_c   1.000
_cell.angle_alpha   90.00
_cell.angle_beta   90.00
_cell.angle_gamma   90.00
#
_symmetry.space_group_name_H-M   'P 1'
#
loop_
_entity.id
_entity.type
_entity.pdbx_description
1 polymer ?
#
loop_
_entity_poly.entity_id
_entity_poly.type
_entity_poly.pdbx_seq_one_letter_code
_entity_poly.pdbx_strand_id
1 'polypeptide(L)'
;QFNLLEMTGPGVTPEQGVTRYRCDPTQGPACAIAAGAATIYRNYFAPVGDDFGQTAQRQLNGLAQMGEALASATGQPVAALWQMQNGYAFCTQLGLRVIAKHVEALTPEATDALAGTLCVGLHQDVEVTDVEGPIRPIVSQIFCSALPVNYSNVPPIEWKIFASLVLQAAYEATLWAGVVNAQRGASNVVLLTRLGGGAFGNDDEWINSAMRRALDVVADFGLRVKIVSYGDPSAATLRMER
;
A
#
# COMPACT_ATOMS: atom_id res chain seq x y z
N GLN A 1 0.69 -5.77 1.18
CA GLN A 1 -0.78 -6.01 1.13
C GLN A 1 -1.49 -5.29 2.29
N PHE A 2 -2.82 -5.30 2.40
CA PHE A 2 -3.55 -4.53 3.44
C PHE A 2 -3.28 -5.01 4.88
N ASN A 3 -2.72 -6.21 5.06
CA ASN A 3 -2.22 -6.70 6.34
C ASN A 3 -0.76 -6.31 6.62
N LEU A 4 -0.18 -5.43 5.80
CA LEU A 4 1.18 -4.92 5.92
C LEU A 4 2.28 -6.00 5.79
N LEU A 5 1.93 -7.14 5.20
CA LEU A 5 2.85 -8.21 4.83
C LEU A 5 3.06 -8.23 3.30
N GLU A 6 4.12 -8.91 2.87
CA GLU A 6 4.49 -9.14 1.47
C GLU A 6 4.37 -10.63 1.13
N MET A 7 3.21 -11.22 1.42
CA MET A 7 2.94 -12.62 1.12
C MET A 7 2.86 -12.83 -0.39
N THR A 8 3.34 -13.98 -0.85
CA THR A 8 3.48 -14.31 -2.28
C THR A 8 2.14 -14.60 -2.96
N GLY A 9 1.05 -14.71 -2.19
CA GLY A 9 -0.29 -14.92 -2.71
C GLY A 9 -1.37 -14.95 -1.62
N PRO A 10 -2.65 -14.86 -2.01
CA PRO A 10 -3.79 -14.80 -1.07
C PRO A 10 -4.01 -16.10 -0.28
N GLY A 11 -3.42 -17.22 -0.70
CA GLY A 11 -3.46 -18.48 0.04
C GLY A 11 -2.43 -18.57 1.17
N VAL A 12 -1.54 -17.58 1.30
CA VAL A 12 -0.43 -17.63 2.24
C VAL A 12 -0.79 -16.90 3.53
N THR A 13 -0.73 -17.61 4.67
CA THR A 13 -1.06 -17.08 5.98
C THR A 13 0.18 -16.61 6.75
N PRO A 14 0.02 -15.74 7.77
CA PRO A 14 1.12 -15.29 8.62
C PRO A 14 1.93 -16.41 9.31
N GLU A 15 1.28 -17.49 9.73
CA GLU A 15 1.90 -18.62 10.43
C GLU A 15 2.84 -19.40 9.54
N GLN A 16 2.58 -19.40 8.24
CA GLN A 16 3.48 -20.02 7.29
C GLN A 16 4.82 -19.24 7.24
N GLY A 17 4.89 -18.02 7.77
CA GLY A 17 6.11 -17.30 8.09
C GLY A 17 6.75 -16.48 6.97
N VAL A 18 7.81 -15.74 7.32
CA VAL A 18 8.44 -14.73 6.44
C VAL A 18 9.65 -15.26 5.66
N THR A 19 10.15 -16.46 5.98
CA THR A 19 11.33 -17.04 5.31
C THR A 19 11.13 -17.27 3.82
N ARG A 20 9.89 -17.47 3.38
CA ARG A 20 9.53 -17.67 1.97
C ARG A 20 9.75 -16.45 1.08
N TYR A 21 9.93 -15.25 1.66
CA TYR A 21 10.18 -14.04 0.88
C TYR A 21 11.44 -14.20 0.02
N ARG A 22 12.40 -15.03 0.47
CA ARG A 22 13.63 -15.36 -0.27
C ARG A 22 13.38 -16.02 -1.64
N CYS A 23 12.21 -16.62 -1.83
CA CYS A 23 11.85 -17.34 -3.05
C CYS A 23 11.02 -16.48 -4.00
N ASP A 24 10.70 -15.24 -3.62
CA ASP A 24 9.91 -14.30 -4.42
C ASP A 24 10.81 -13.17 -4.94
N PRO A 25 11.18 -13.18 -6.23
CA PRO A 25 12.10 -12.21 -6.81
C PRO A 25 11.40 -10.89 -7.18
N THR A 26 10.47 -10.42 -6.34
CA THR A 26 9.78 -9.13 -6.51
C THR A 26 10.29 -8.07 -5.53
N GLN A 27 10.00 -6.80 -5.85
CA GLN A 27 10.54 -5.65 -5.11
C GLN A 27 10.12 -5.63 -3.64
N GLY A 28 8.86 -5.96 -3.33
CA GLY A 28 8.33 -5.97 -1.97
C GLY A 28 9.11 -6.92 -1.04
N PRO A 29 9.18 -8.22 -1.37
CA PRO A 29 10.01 -9.21 -0.68
C PRO A 29 11.48 -8.80 -0.55
N ALA A 30 12.11 -8.26 -1.60
CA ALA A 30 13.49 -7.79 -1.52
C ALA A 30 13.66 -6.68 -0.46
N CYS A 31 12.78 -5.67 -0.46
CA CYS A 31 12.77 -4.61 0.56
C CYS A 31 12.45 -5.13 1.97
N ALA A 32 11.59 -6.14 2.08
CA ALA A 32 11.25 -6.77 3.34
C ALA A 32 12.41 -7.59 3.92
N ILE A 33 13.18 -8.29 3.09
CA ILE A 33 14.39 -9.02 3.50
C ILE A 33 15.49 -8.06 3.92
N ALA A 34 15.68 -6.97 3.16
CA ALA A 34 16.67 -5.95 3.47
C ALA A 34 16.47 -5.34 4.87
N ALA A 35 15.22 -5.27 5.34
CA ALA A 35 14.82 -4.83 6.67
C ALA A 35 14.27 -5.99 7.52
N GLY A 36 15.05 -7.08 7.65
CA GLY A 36 14.58 -8.35 8.20
C GLY A 36 13.94 -8.26 9.60
N ALA A 37 14.51 -7.47 10.51
CA ALA A 37 13.96 -7.27 11.85
C ALA A 37 12.56 -6.64 11.82
N ALA A 38 12.36 -5.62 10.98
CA ALA A 38 11.05 -4.99 10.77
C ALA A 38 10.03 -5.98 10.19
N THR A 39 10.44 -6.85 9.27
CA THR A 39 9.58 -7.88 8.68
C THR A 39 9.18 -8.94 9.70
N ILE A 40 10.12 -9.43 10.51
CA ILE A 40 9.84 -10.37 11.61
C ILE A 40 8.87 -9.73 12.61
N TYR A 41 9.12 -8.48 12.99
CA TYR A 41 8.27 -7.75 13.93
C TYR A 41 6.81 -7.67 13.44
N ARG A 42 6.59 -7.23 12.20
CA ARG A 42 5.22 -7.08 11.64
C ARG A 42 4.43 -8.39 11.56
N ASN A 43 5.12 -9.51 11.39
CA ASN A 43 4.47 -10.81 11.32
C ASN A 43 4.20 -11.39 12.72
N TYR A 44 5.17 -11.33 13.63
CA TYR A 44 5.12 -12.12 14.89
C TYR A 44 4.92 -11.30 16.16
N PHE A 45 5.20 -9.99 16.14
CA PHE A 45 5.29 -9.17 17.35
C PHE A 45 4.50 -7.87 17.30
N ALA A 46 3.96 -7.48 16.14
CA ALA A 46 3.09 -6.30 16.07
C ALA A 46 1.83 -6.53 16.91
N PRO A 47 1.30 -5.51 17.60
CA PRO A 47 0.01 -5.61 18.28
C PRO A 47 -1.12 -5.72 17.24
N VAL A 48 -1.98 -6.72 17.39
CA VAL A 48 -3.11 -6.99 16.49
C VAL A 48 -4.32 -7.39 17.32
N GLY A 49 -5.27 -6.47 17.47
CA GLY A 49 -6.36 -6.64 18.44
C GLY A 49 -5.79 -6.72 19.86
N ASP A 50 -6.21 -7.73 20.63
CA ASP A 50 -5.85 -7.89 22.05
C ASP A 50 -4.55 -8.67 22.30
N ASP A 51 -3.75 -8.93 21.27
CA ASP A 51 -2.59 -9.83 21.34
C ASP A 51 -1.50 -9.42 20.33
N PHE A 52 -0.40 -10.16 20.27
CA PHE A 52 0.72 -9.90 19.38
C PHE A 52 0.78 -10.90 18.21
N GLY A 53 1.36 -10.43 17.11
CA GLY A 53 1.54 -11.22 15.90
C GLY A 53 0.26 -11.37 15.09
N GLN A 54 0.44 -11.47 13.78
CA GLN A 54 -0.62 -11.78 12.84
C GLN A 54 -0.81 -13.29 12.74
N THR A 55 -2.05 -13.72 12.63
CA THR A 55 -2.48 -15.11 12.40
C THR A 55 -3.49 -15.13 11.26
N ALA A 56 -3.79 -16.29 10.70
CA ALA A 56 -4.80 -16.48 9.66
C ALA A 56 -6.19 -15.97 10.08
N GLN A 57 -6.48 -15.92 11.39
CA GLN A 57 -7.75 -15.46 11.94
C GLN A 57 -7.70 -14.02 12.45
N ARG A 58 -6.51 -13.44 12.62
CA ARG A 58 -6.33 -12.11 13.21
C ARG A 58 -5.17 -11.38 12.55
N GLN A 59 -5.51 -10.45 11.68
CA GLN A 59 -4.54 -9.69 10.91
C GLN A 59 -4.82 -8.19 11.01
N LEU A 60 -3.80 -7.40 10.74
CA LEU A 60 -3.99 -5.99 10.44
C LEU A 60 -4.81 -5.85 9.16
N ASN A 61 -5.57 -4.77 9.06
CA ASN A 61 -6.38 -4.47 7.88
C ASN A 61 -6.39 -2.96 7.64
N GLY A 62 -5.49 -2.51 6.76
CA GLY A 62 -5.37 -1.11 6.38
C GLY A 62 -6.63 -0.52 5.72
N LEU A 63 -7.52 -1.38 5.20
CA LEU A 63 -8.76 -0.97 4.55
C LEU A 63 -9.97 -0.95 5.51
N ALA A 64 -9.78 -1.28 6.80
CA ALA A 64 -10.89 -1.45 7.75
C ALA A 64 -11.71 -0.16 7.93
N GLN A 65 -11.05 0.96 8.27
CA GLN A 65 -11.73 2.24 8.50
C GLN A 65 -12.41 2.77 7.23
N MET A 66 -11.75 2.66 6.08
CA MET A 66 -12.35 3.00 4.78
C MET A 66 -13.57 2.12 4.47
N GLY A 67 -13.52 0.83 4.80
CA GLY A 67 -14.66 -0.07 4.67
C GLY A 67 -15.84 0.31 5.55
N GLU A 68 -15.60 0.67 6.81
CA GLU A 68 -16.64 1.15 7.72
C GLU A 68 -17.27 2.45 7.19
N ALA A 69 -16.46 3.39 6.72
CA ALA A 69 -16.93 4.64 6.13
C ALA A 69 -17.80 4.39 4.89
N LEU A 70 -17.34 3.56 3.95
CA LEU A 70 -18.08 3.17 2.76
C LEU A 70 -19.37 2.41 3.10
N ALA A 71 -19.32 1.52 4.08
CA ALA A 71 -20.49 0.76 4.51
C ALA A 71 -21.57 1.67 5.09
N SER A 72 -21.19 2.60 5.97
CA SER A 72 -22.09 3.58 6.53
C SER A 72 -22.68 4.49 5.46
N ALA A 73 -21.87 4.94 4.49
CA ALA A 73 -22.31 5.90 3.48
C ALA A 73 -23.17 5.28 2.38
N THR A 74 -22.96 4.00 2.07
CA THR A 74 -23.69 3.28 1.01
C THR A 74 -24.87 2.47 1.53
N GLY A 75 -24.96 2.25 2.85
CA GLY A 75 -25.94 1.37 3.48
C GLY A 75 -25.69 -0.12 3.19
N GLN A 76 -24.53 -0.48 2.63
CA GLN A 76 -24.14 -1.87 2.37
C GLN A 76 -23.18 -2.36 3.46
N PRO A 77 -23.29 -3.62 3.94
CA PRO A 77 -22.26 -4.17 4.81
C PRO A 77 -20.94 -4.32 4.04
N VAL A 78 -19.79 -4.21 4.72
CA VAL A 78 -18.46 -4.37 4.09
C VAL A 78 -18.35 -5.68 3.30
N ALA A 79 -18.92 -6.77 3.82
CA ALA A 79 -18.93 -8.07 3.16
C ALA A 79 -19.66 -8.09 1.79
N ALA A 80 -20.57 -7.14 1.52
CA ALA A 80 -21.18 -6.96 0.20
C ALA A 80 -20.25 -6.19 -0.76
N LEU A 81 -19.36 -5.36 -0.22
CA LEU A 81 -18.39 -4.59 -0.99
C LEU A 81 -17.20 -5.46 -1.41
N TRP A 82 -16.58 -6.15 -0.45
CA TRP A 82 -15.48 -7.09 -0.68
C TRP A 82 -15.34 -8.13 0.44
N GLN A 83 -14.66 -9.22 0.12
CA GLN A 83 -14.16 -10.18 1.11
C GLN A 83 -12.65 -9.99 1.27
N MET A 84 -12.19 -9.86 2.52
CA MET A 84 -10.75 -9.80 2.83
C MET A 84 -10.21 -11.22 3.03
N GLN A 85 -9.09 -11.54 2.40
CA GLN A 85 -8.36 -12.80 2.64
C GLN A 85 -6.86 -12.53 2.61
N ASN A 86 -6.18 -12.79 3.73
CA ASN A 86 -4.72 -12.62 3.86
C ASN A 86 -4.19 -11.26 3.35
N GLY A 87 -4.95 -10.18 3.56
CA GLY A 87 -4.60 -8.82 3.12
C GLY A 87 -4.99 -8.46 1.69
N TYR A 88 -5.68 -9.35 0.96
CA TYR A 88 -6.23 -9.13 -0.37
C TYR A 88 -7.72 -8.80 -0.28
N ALA A 89 -8.13 -7.65 -0.81
CA ALA A 89 -9.53 -7.23 -0.88
C ALA A 89 -10.18 -7.75 -2.18
N PHE A 90 -10.88 -8.87 -2.09
CA PHE A 90 -11.63 -9.46 -3.20
C PHE A 90 -12.98 -8.75 -3.36
N CYS A 91 -12.97 -7.67 -4.15
CA CYS A 91 -14.16 -6.86 -4.40
C CYS A 91 -15.15 -7.58 -5.31
N THR A 92 -16.44 -7.40 -5.03
CA THR A 92 -17.51 -7.85 -5.93
C THR A 92 -17.79 -6.78 -6.99
N GLN A 93 -18.27 -7.17 -8.17
CA GLN A 93 -18.64 -6.19 -9.20
C GLN A 93 -19.73 -5.22 -8.71
N LEU A 94 -20.72 -5.73 -7.97
CA LEU A 94 -21.76 -4.88 -7.37
C LEU A 94 -21.15 -3.92 -6.34
N GLY A 95 -20.27 -4.42 -5.48
CA GLY A 95 -19.56 -3.62 -4.48
C GLY A 95 -18.79 -2.47 -5.10
N LEU A 96 -18.01 -2.74 -6.15
CA LEU A 96 -17.27 -1.71 -6.89
C LEU A 96 -18.18 -0.66 -7.49
N ARG A 97 -19.32 -1.04 -8.10
CA ARG A 97 -20.30 -0.10 -8.65
C ARG A 97 -20.95 0.78 -7.58
N VAL A 98 -21.26 0.20 -6.43
CA VAL A 98 -21.81 0.95 -5.28
C VAL A 98 -20.79 1.96 -4.77
N ILE A 99 -19.53 1.55 -4.61
CA ILE A 99 -18.43 2.44 -4.21
C ILE A 99 -18.25 3.54 -5.25
N ALA A 100 -18.16 3.20 -6.53
CA ALA A 100 -17.96 4.15 -7.61
C ALA A 100 -19.06 5.22 -7.63
N LYS A 101 -20.34 4.79 -7.60
CA LYS A 101 -21.48 5.70 -7.53
C LYS A 101 -21.43 6.64 -6.33
N HIS A 102 -21.00 6.15 -5.17
CA HIS A 102 -20.88 6.98 -3.98
C HIS A 102 -19.74 8.00 -4.13
N VAL A 103 -18.54 7.56 -4.50
CA VAL A 103 -17.35 8.41 -4.65
C VAL A 103 -17.57 9.48 -5.72
N GLU A 104 -18.20 9.15 -6.84
CA GLU A 104 -18.51 10.12 -7.91
C GLU A 104 -19.50 11.21 -7.48
N ALA A 105 -20.28 10.98 -6.42
CA ALA A 105 -21.21 11.96 -5.87
C ALA A 105 -20.59 12.84 -4.77
N LEU A 106 -19.37 12.53 -4.32
CA LEU A 106 -18.68 13.31 -3.28
C LEU A 106 -18.08 14.59 -3.86
N THR A 107 -17.95 15.61 -3.00
CA THR A 107 -17.10 16.76 -3.30
C THR A 107 -15.62 16.34 -3.26
N PRO A 108 -14.69 17.14 -3.83
CA PRO A 108 -13.26 16.88 -3.70
C PRO A 108 -12.82 16.73 -2.24
N GLU A 109 -13.28 17.61 -1.35
CA GLU A 109 -12.93 17.59 0.07
C GLU A 109 -13.44 16.34 0.78
N ALA A 110 -14.66 15.90 0.44
CA ALA A 110 -15.22 14.67 0.99
C ALA A 110 -14.53 13.41 0.43
N THR A 111 -14.06 13.47 -0.82
CA THR A 111 -13.26 12.40 -1.43
C THR A 111 -11.89 12.28 -0.75
N ASP A 112 -11.22 13.40 -0.48
CA ASP A 112 -9.96 13.44 0.26
C ASP A 112 -10.16 12.97 1.71
N ALA A 113 -11.26 13.35 2.36
CA ALA A 113 -11.60 12.86 3.70
C ALA A 113 -11.78 11.33 3.71
N LEU A 114 -12.45 10.77 2.70
CA LEU A 114 -12.59 9.32 2.54
C LEU A 114 -11.23 8.66 2.26
N ALA A 115 -10.41 9.23 1.38
CA ALA A 115 -9.06 8.76 1.09
C ALA A 115 -8.20 8.68 2.37
N GLY A 116 -8.31 9.70 3.23
CA GLY A 116 -7.61 9.79 4.51
C GLY A 116 -8.00 8.73 5.55
N THR A 117 -9.05 7.95 5.32
CA THR A 117 -9.40 6.79 6.16
C THR A 117 -8.60 5.52 5.83
N LEU A 118 -7.79 5.53 4.76
CA LEU A 118 -6.88 4.43 4.47
C LEU A 118 -5.76 4.39 5.53
N CYS A 119 -5.65 3.27 6.22
CA CYS A 119 -4.56 3.03 7.16
C CYS A 119 -3.36 2.38 6.44
N VAL A 120 -2.16 2.87 6.75
CA VAL A 120 -0.88 2.37 6.24
C VAL A 120 0.04 1.99 7.40
N GLY A 121 0.99 1.09 7.15
CA GLY A 121 2.03 0.76 8.13
C GLY A 121 3.23 1.69 8.02
N LEU A 122 3.82 2.09 9.14
CA LEU A 122 5.08 2.82 9.14
C LEU A 122 6.05 2.20 10.14
N HIS A 123 7.22 1.80 9.65
CA HIS A 123 8.38 1.52 10.48
C HIS A 123 9.39 2.64 10.30
N GLN A 124 9.86 3.20 11.40
CA GLN A 124 10.84 4.28 11.40
C GLN A 124 12.20 3.77 11.87
N ASP A 125 13.26 4.36 11.32
CA ASP A 125 14.62 4.17 11.79
C ASP A 125 15.07 2.69 11.85
N VAL A 126 14.75 1.94 10.80
CA VAL A 126 15.09 0.53 10.65
C VAL A 126 16.46 0.36 10.03
N GLU A 127 17.33 -0.43 10.66
CA GLU A 127 18.61 -0.82 10.06
C GLU A 127 18.41 -1.78 8.89
N VAL A 128 19.05 -1.47 7.76
CA VAL A 128 19.17 -2.37 6.61
C VAL A 128 20.24 -3.42 6.91
N THR A 129 19.85 -4.69 6.94
CA THR A 129 20.72 -5.80 7.36
C THR A 129 21.34 -6.57 6.20
N ASP A 130 20.86 -6.36 4.98
CA ASP A 130 21.34 -7.03 3.76
C ASP A 130 22.41 -6.20 3.02
N VAL A 131 23.35 -5.65 3.80
CA VAL A 131 24.52 -4.91 3.29
C VAL A 131 25.76 -5.29 4.11
N GLU A 132 26.91 -5.33 3.43
CA GLU A 132 28.20 -5.58 4.06
C GLU A 132 28.78 -4.30 4.69
N GLY A 133 29.58 -4.48 5.74
CA GLY A 133 30.32 -3.40 6.38
C GLY A 133 29.76 -2.96 7.75
N PRO A 134 30.54 -2.15 8.48
CA PRO A 134 30.22 -1.76 9.86
C PRO A 134 29.16 -0.64 9.96
N ILE A 135 28.91 0.09 8.86
CA ILE A 135 27.94 1.18 8.81
C ILE A 135 26.81 0.74 7.90
N ARG A 136 25.63 0.57 8.48
CA ARG A 136 24.43 0.13 7.77
C ARG A 136 23.47 1.31 7.57
N PRO A 137 22.82 1.42 6.40
CA PRO A 137 21.79 2.41 6.19
C PRO A 137 20.65 2.25 7.18
N ILE A 138 20.13 3.37 7.66
CA ILE A 138 18.88 3.44 8.43
C ILE A 138 17.79 3.99 7.50
N VAL A 139 16.67 3.27 7.41
CA VAL A 139 15.55 3.61 6.54
C VAL A 139 14.23 3.62 7.30
N SER A 140 13.33 4.49 6.90
CA SER A 140 11.91 4.42 7.28
C SER A 140 11.15 3.75 6.13
N GLN A 141 10.36 2.72 6.43
CA GLN A 141 9.56 1.99 5.45
C GLN A 141 8.09 2.25 5.70
N ILE A 142 7.38 2.66 4.65
CA ILE A 142 5.93 2.74 4.65
C ILE A 142 5.34 1.56 3.86
N PHE A 143 4.33 0.92 4.44
CA PHE A 143 3.68 -0.26 3.90
C PHE A 143 2.27 0.11 3.46
N CYS A 144 2.13 0.32 2.17
CA CYS A 144 0.88 0.60 1.50
C CYS A 144 0.42 -0.60 0.67
N SER A 145 -0.86 -0.65 0.30
CA SER A 145 -1.40 -1.66 -0.61
C SER A 145 -2.20 -0.98 -1.71
N ALA A 146 -2.11 -1.51 -2.93
CA ALA A 146 -3.11 -1.27 -3.96
C ALA A 146 -4.22 -2.33 -3.87
N LEU A 147 -5.25 -2.19 -4.70
CA LEU A 147 -6.27 -3.23 -4.88
C LEU A 147 -5.77 -4.34 -5.82
N PRO A 148 -6.12 -5.62 -5.57
CA PRO A 148 -5.61 -6.76 -6.33
C PRO A 148 -6.45 -7.04 -7.60
N VAL A 149 -6.46 -6.10 -8.55
CA VAL A 149 -7.27 -6.15 -9.79
C VAL A 149 -7.13 -7.47 -10.55
N ASN A 150 -5.90 -7.94 -10.77
CA ASN A 150 -5.61 -9.19 -11.49
C ASN A 150 -5.95 -10.49 -10.74
N TYR A 151 -6.37 -10.39 -9.47
CA TYR A 151 -6.78 -11.56 -8.67
C TYR A 151 -8.30 -11.77 -8.71
N SER A 152 -8.99 -11.14 -9.67
CA SER A 152 -10.44 -11.21 -9.82
C SER A 152 -10.84 -11.38 -11.28
N ASN A 153 -12.03 -11.94 -11.50
CA ASN A 153 -12.67 -12.00 -12.83
C ASN A 153 -13.49 -10.73 -13.15
N VAL A 154 -13.52 -9.76 -12.24
CA VAL A 154 -14.25 -8.49 -12.46
C VAL A 154 -13.47 -7.61 -13.44
N PRO A 155 -14.10 -7.06 -14.50
CA PRO A 155 -13.42 -6.24 -15.50
C PRO A 155 -12.65 -5.06 -14.87
N PRO A 156 -11.40 -4.78 -15.29
CA PRO A 156 -10.59 -3.71 -14.72
C PRO A 156 -11.29 -2.34 -14.65
N ILE A 157 -12.13 -2.01 -15.64
CA ILE A 157 -12.84 -0.73 -15.67
C ILE A 157 -13.73 -0.49 -14.43
N GLU A 158 -14.29 -1.54 -13.84
CA GLU A 158 -15.13 -1.45 -12.63
C GLU A 158 -14.28 -1.07 -11.40
N TRP A 159 -12.99 -1.37 -11.41
CA TRP A 159 -12.07 -1.06 -10.31
C TRP A 159 -11.61 0.38 -10.30
N LYS A 160 -11.66 1.07 -11.45
CA LYS A 160 -10.98 2.34 -11.70
C LYS A 160 -11.16 3.35 -10.57
N ILE A 161 -12.39 3.60 -10.14
CA ILE A 161 -12.69 4.63 -9.12
C ILE A 161 -12.09 4.22 -7.77
N PHE A 162 -12.36 3.00 -7.31
CA PHE A 162 -11.88 2.56 -6.01
C PHE A 162 -10.35 2.38 -5.98
N ALA A 163 -9.79 1.79 -7.03
CA ALA A 163 -8.34 1.62 -7.18
C ALA A 163 -7.61 2.96 -7.22
N SER A 164 -8.13 3.94 -7.95
CA SER A 164 -7.56 5.29 -7.99
C SER A 164 -7.58 5.96 -6.62
N LEU A 165 -8.69 5.85 -5.87
CA LEU A 165 -8.81 6.40 -4.52
C LEU A 165 -7.77 5.79 -3.56
N VAL A 166 -7.63 4.46 -3.56
CA VAL A 166 -6.65 3.76 -2.73
C VAL A 166 -5.22 4.14 -3.13
N LEU A 167 -4.91 4.23 -4.43
CA LEU A 167 -3.59 4.65 -4.91
C LEU A 167 -3.27 6.10 -4.50
N GLN A 168 -4.23 7.02 -4.62
CA GLN A 168 -4.07 8.42 -4.21
C GLN A 168 -3.72 8.50 -2.72
N ALA A 169 -4.51 7.84 -1.87
CA ALA A 169 -4.27 7.80 -0.43
C ALA A 169 -2.89 7.18 -0.10
N ALA A 170 -2.53 6.09 -0.76
CA ALA A 170 -1.25 5.40 -0.51
C ALA A 170 -0.02 6.24 -0.90
N TYR A 171 -0.05 6.90 -2.05
CA TYR A 171 1.05 7.77 -2.49
C TYR A 171 1.14 9.02 -1.63
N GLU A 172 0.00 9.64 -1.30
CA GLU A 172 -0.03 10.81 -0.43
C GLU A 172 0.49 10.48 0.98
N ALA A 173 0.04 9.39 1.59
CA ALA A 173 0.54 8.93 2.89
C ALA A 173 2.05 8.66 2.86
N THR A 174 2.57 8.11 1.77
CA THR A 174 4.01 7.87 1.58
C THR A 174 4.80 9.17 1.59
N LEU A 175 4.33 10.17 0.86
CA LEU A 175 5.04 11.44 0.75
C LEU A 175 4.90 12.26 2.04
N TRP A 176 3.75 12.27 2.70
CA TRP A 176 3.61 12.88 4.03
C TRP A 176 4.51 12.22 5.07
N ALA A 177 4.65 10.89 5.05
CA ALA A 177 5.61 10.21 5.91
C ALA A 177 7.06 10.67 5.61
N GLY A 178 7.39 10.89 4.34
CA GLY A 178 8.65 11.50 3.91
C GLY A 178 8.86 12.92 4.45
N VAL A 179 7.83 13.77 4.40
CA VAL A 179 7.85 15.13 4.98
C VAL A 179 8.11 15.08 6.48
N VAL A 180 7.35 14.26 7.22
CA VAL A 180 7.53 14.08 8.66
C VAL A 180 8.93 13.55 8.99
N ASN A 181 9.44 12.61 8.19
CA ASN A 181 10.80 12.09 8.34
C ASN A 181 11.86 13.19 8.15
N ALA A 182 11.71 14.04 7.13
CA ALA A 182 12.62 15.16 6.88
C ALA A 182 12.55 16.23 7.99
N GLN A 183 11.34 16.56 8.47
CA GLN A 183 11.14 17.54 9.56
C GLN A 183 11.75 17.08 10.88
N ARG A 184 11.87 15.76 11.11
CA ARG A 184 12.60 15.18 12.24
C ARG A 184 14.13 15.30 12.12
N GLY A 185 14.64 15.83 11.00
CA GLY A 185 16.08 15.93 10.72
C GLY A 185 16.69 14.67 10.09
N ALA A 186 15.87 13.69 9.71
CA ALA A 186 16.32 12.52 8.95
C ALA A 186 16.33 12.82 7.44
N SER A 187 16.47 11.78 6.61
CA SER A 187 16.54 11.92 5.16
C SER A 187 15.27 12.57 4.55
N ASN A 188 15.47 13.49 3.61
CA ASN A 188 14.42 14.02 2.73
C ASN A 188 14.28 13.26 1.40
N VAL A 189 14.99 12.14 1.24
CA VAL A 189 14.92 11.30 0.04
C VAL A 189 13.83 10.27 0.21
N VAL A 190 12.88 10.23 -0.73
CA VAL A 190 11.81 9.23 -0.79
C VAL A 190 12.05 8.33 -2.00
N LEU A 191 12.18 7.02 -1.76
CA LEU A 191 12.24 6.02 -2.82
C LEU A 191 10.80 5.54 -3.09
N LEU A 192 10.26 5.90 -4.25
CA LEU A 192 8.86 5.66 -4.59
C LEU A 192 8.75 4.53 -5.61
N THR A 193 7.90 3.55 -5.32
CA THR A 193 7.65 2.40 -6.19
C THR A 193 6.34 2.55 -6.95
N ARG A 194 6.16 1.79 -8.04
CA ARG A 194 4.88 1.72 -8.75
C ARG A 194 3.92 0.76 -8.04
N LEU A 195 3.33 1.23 -6.95
CA LEU A 195 2.41 0.45 -6.13
C LEU A 195 1.27 -0.13 -6.99
N GLY A 196 1.12 -1.46 -6.96
CA GLY A 196 0.06 -2.16 -7.67
C GLY A 196 0.28 -2.42 -9.17
N GLY A 197 1.35 -1.89 -9.78
CA GLY A 197 1.61 -2.01 -11.23
C GLY A 197 2.22 -3.35 -11.68
N GLY A 198 2.55 -4.23 -10.74
CA GLY A 198 3.03 -5.59 -11.00
C GLY A 198 1.91 -6.62 -10.91
N ALA A 199 2.08 -7.60 -10.00
CA ALA A 199 1.14 -8.71 -9.83
C ALA A 199 -0.33 -8.27 -9.61
N PHE A 200 -0.55 -7.13 -8.96
CA PHE A 200 -1.90 -6.63 -8.67
C PHE A 200 -2.62 -6.06 -9.90
N GLY A 201 -1.92 -5.69 -10.97
CA GLY A 201 -2.52 -5.32 -12.24
C GLY A 201 -3.28 -3.99 -12.26
N ASN A 202 -2.87 -3.01 -11.45
CA ASN A 202 -3.46 -1.68 -11.53
C ASN A 202 -2.97 -0.98 -12.81
N ASP A 203 -3.87 -0.24 -13.46
CA ASP A 203 -3.57 0.46 -14.69
C ASP A 203 -2.50 1.54 -14.48
N ASP A 204 -1.59 1.66 -15.46
CA ASP A 204 -0.47 2.57 -15.41
C ASP A 204 -0.89 4.03 -15.27
N GLU A 205 -2.00 4.44 -15.89
CA GLU A 205 -2.48 5.83 -15.81
C GLU A 205 -3.12 6.14 -14.46
N TRP A 206 -3.73 5.16 -13.78
CA TRP A 206 -4.26 5.35 -12.42
C TRP A 206 -3.10 5.57 -11.45
N ILE A 207 -2.05 4.75 -11.58
CA ILE A 207 -0.81 4.88 -10.81
C ILE A 207 -0.14 6.22 -11.06
N ASN A 208 0.06 6.59 -12.33
CA ASN A 208 0.71 7.85 -12.68
C ASN A 208 -0.06 9.07 -12.18
N SER A 209 -1.39 9.06 -12.34
CA SER A 209 -2.25 10.17 -11.89
C SER A 209 -2.21 10.33 -10.37
N ALA A 210 -2.30 9.22 -9.63
CA ALA A 210 -2.20 9.23 -8.17
C ALA A 210 -0.82 9.71 -7.68
N MET A 211 0.26 9.25 -8.33
CA MET A 211 1.62 9.68 -8.02
C MET A 211 1.82 11.17 -8.28
N ARG A 212 1.37 11.70 -9.43
CA ARG A 212 1.45 13.14 -9.75
C ARG A 212 0.69 13.98 -8.74
N ARG A 213 -0.57 13.63 -8.45
CA ARG A 213 -1.38 14.34 -7.45
C ARG A 213 -0.65 14.39 -6.10
N ALA A 214 -0.11 13.28 -5.64
CA ALA A 214 0.61 13.23 -4.37
C ALA A 214 1.89 14.09 -4.38
N LEU A 215 2.64 14.10 -5.48
CA LEU A 215 3.82 14.97 -5.66
C LEU A 215 3.45 16.45 -5.60
N ASP A 216 2.35 16.85 -6.25
CA ASP A 216 1.85 18.22 -6.22
C ASP A 216 1.47 18.66 -4.80
N VAL A 217 0.83 17.78 -4.02
CA VAL A 217 0.44 18.04 -2.62
C VAL A 217 1.64 18.38 -1.73
N VAL A 218 2.81 17.76 -2.00
CA VAL A 218 4.02 17.94 -1.18
C VAL A 218 5.10 18.80 -1.86
N ALA A 219 4.79 19.47 -2.96
CA ALA A 219 5.80 20.14 -3.79
C ALA A 219 6.66 21.16 -3.01
N ASP A 220 6.05 21.87 -2.06
CA ASP A 220 6.71 22.93 -1.28
C ASP A 220 7.51 22.41 -0.06
N PHE A 221 7.58 21.09 0.15
CA PHE A 221 8.24 20.50 1.32
C PHE A 221 9.69 20.03 1.07
N GLY A 222 10.24 20.26 -0.12
CA GLY A 222 11.66 20.02 -0.41
C GLY A 222 12.08 18.55 -0.39
N LEU A 223 11.15 17.63 -0.71
CA LEU A 223 11.44 16.20 -0.85
C LEU A 223 12.21 15.90 -2.14
N ARG A 224 13.19 15.01 -2.05
CA ARG A 224 13.90 14.45 -3.21
C ARG A 224 13.31 13.08 -3.52
N VAL A 225 12.29 13.05 -4.36
CA VAL A 225 11.61 11.81 -4.74
C VAL A 225 12.37 11.12 -5.88
N LYS A 226 12.65 9.82 -5.72
CA LYS A 226 13.25 8.96 -6.73
C LYS A 226 12.28 7.82 -7.03
N ILE A 227 11.84 7.71 -8.28
CA ILE A 227 11.02 6.57 -8.70
C ILE A 227 11.96 5.40 -8.97
N VAL A 228 11.73 4.27 -8.27
CA VAL A 228 12.62 3.11 -8.31
C VAL A 228 11.91 1.86 -8.82
N SER A 229 12.65 1.03 -9.54
CA SER A 229 12.21 -0.27 -10.07
C SER A 229 13.23 -1.34 -9.68
N TYR A 230 12.76 -2.57 -9.43
CA TYR A 230 13.64 -3.69 -9.11
C TYR A 230 14.38 -4.22 -10.36
N GLY A 231 13.68 -4.26 -11.50
CA GLY A 231 14.26 -4.54 -12.82
C GLY A 231 14.18 -3.33 -13.73
N ASP A 232 14.25 -3.57 -15.04
CA ASP A 232 14.14 -2.50 -16.03
C ASP A 232 12.86 -1.67 -15.83
N PRO A 233 12.96 -0.33 -15.83
CA PRO A 233 11.79 0.52 -15.66
C PRO A 233 10.84 0.33 -16.84
N SER A 234 9.54 0.20 -16.55
CA SER A 234 8.53 0.14 -17.62
C SER A 234 8.47 1.46 -18.38
N ALA A 235 7.93 1.43 -19.60
CA ALA A 235 7.69 2.65 -20.37
C ALA A 235 6.82 3.65 -19.59
N ALA A 236 5.88 3.18 -18.77
CA ALA A 236 5.07 4.03 -17.91
C ALA A 236 5.87 4.68 -16.77
N THR A 237 6.85 3.97 -16.19
CA THR A 237 7.81 4.58 -15.24
C THR A 237 8.57 5.73 -15.90
N LEU A 238 9.12 5.50 -17.09
CA LEU A 238 9.94 6.50 -17.80
C LEU A 238 9.14 7.75 -18.21
N ARG A 239 7.80 7.64 -18.35
CA ARG A 239 6.92 8.80 -18.59
C ARG A 239 6.76 9.73 -17.37
N MET A 240 7.18 9.30 -16.18
CA MET A 240 7.15 10.13 -14.97
C MET A 240 8.40 11.01 -14.80
N GLU A 241 9.48 10.75 -15.55
CA GLU A 241 10.70 11.58 -15.52
C GLU A 241 10.58 12.88 -16.32
N ARG A 242 9.48 13.04 -17.07
CA ARG A 242 9.18 14.21 -17.91
C ARG A 242 8.08 15.05 -17.29
#